data_AF-A0A399YVX0-F1
#
_entry.id   AF-A0A399YVX0-F1
#
_cell.length_a   1.000
_cell.length_b   1.000
_cell.length_c   1.000
_cell.angle_alpha   90.00
_cell.angle_beta   90.00
_cell.angle_gamma   90.00
#
_symmetry.space_group_name_H-M   'P 1'
#
loop_
_entity.id
_entity.type
_entity.pdbx_description
1 polymer ?
#
loop_
_entity_poly.entity_id
_entity_poly.type
_entity_poly.pdbx_seq_one_letter_code
_entity_poly.pdbx_strand_id
1 'polypeptide(L)'
;MIWHWRRPGLLLRWNAVLCAVLVLLWSGPEDTRIGGAAALGVWTAVSIGTYWASRRGGVIVRGWRAAALWIVFGAAVGAGAALCTVLVMLFKDVRHAHPFPDFPPGVLAAMIARVPPWAAAGALFGLCAGLMRGALDPRSPDAGVSDGRGVI
;
A
#
# COMPACT_ATOMS: atom_id res chain seq x y z
N MET A 1 -17.79 -1.89 13.22
CA MET A 1 -16.42 -1.96 12.72
C MET A 1 -15.41 -2.02 13.84
N ILE A 2 -14.81 -3.20 14.01
CA ILE A 2 -13.69 -3.42 14.92
C ILE A 2 -12.43 -3.60 14.06
N TRP A 3 -11.45 -2.73 14.26
CA TRP A 3 -10.19 -2.79 13.52
C TRP A 3 -9.23 -3.75 14.21
N HIS A 4 -9.34 -5.04 13.90
CA HIS A 4 -8.36 -6.04 14.31
C HIS A 4 -7.34 -6.23 13.20
N TRP A 5 -6.13 -5.69 13.38
CA TRP A 5 -4.97 -6.18 12.67
C TRP A 5 -4.32 -7.26 13.54
N ARG A 6 -4.21 -8.49 13.02
CA ARG A 6 -3.46 -9.55 13.69
C ARG A 6 -1.99 -9.14 13.75
N ARG A 7 -1.26 -9.57 14.78
CA ARG A 7 0.21 -9.40 14.89
C ARG A 7 0.86 -9.78 13.55
N PRO A 8 1.95 -9.11 13.12
CA PRO A 8 2.60 -9.42 11.85
C PRO A 8 2.94 -10.90 11.81
N GLY A 9 2.20 -11.65 11.00
CA GLY A 9 2.38 -13.09 10.87
C GLY A 9 3.68 -13.42 10.15
N LEU A 10 4.10 -14.67 10.24
CA LEU A 10 5.24 -15.20 9.49
C LEU A 10 5.18 -14.85 7.99
N LEU A 11 3.96 -14.82 7.42
CA LEU A 11 3.70 -14.44 6.03
C LEU A 11 4.17 -13.02 5.68
N LEU A 12 3.99 -12.04 6.58
CA LEU A 12 4.38 -10.65 6.28
C LEU A 12 5.91 -10.49 6.29
N ARG A 13 6.60 -11.28 7.11
CA ARG A 13 8.07 -11.32 7.14
C ARG A 13 8.60 -11.93 5.85
N TRP A 14 8.04 -13.07 5.42
CA TRP A 14 8.40 -13.69 4.14
C TRP A 14 8.06 -12.81 2.94
N ASN A 15 6.96 -12.07 3.00
CA ASN A 15 6.61 -11.10 1.96
C ASN A 15 7.68 -10.01 1.80
N ALA A 16 8.23 -9.49 2.90
CA ALA A 16 9.33 -8.52 2.85
C ALA A 16 10.61 -9.13 2.27
N VAL A 17 10.94 -10.38 2.64
CA VAL A 17 12.09 -11.11 2.09
C VAL A 17 11.90 -11.33 0.59
N LEU A 18 10.72 -11.78 0.15
CA LEU A 18 10.41 -11.99 -1.26
C LEU A 18 10.52 -10.68 -2.05
N CYS A 19 9.99 -9.58 -1.50
CA CYS A 19 10.12 -8.26 -2.11
C CYS A 19 11.59 -7.85 -2.29
N ALA A 20 12.43 -8.07 -1.27
CA ALA A 20 13.86 -7.77 -1.35
C ALA A 20 14.58 -8.63 -2.40
N VAL A 21 14.30 -9.93 -2.44
CA VAL A 21 14.83 -10.85 -3.46
C VAL A 21 14.42 -10.39 -4.86
N LEU A 22 13.16 -10.04 -5.07
CA LEU A 22 12.68 -9.57 -6.37
C LEU A 22 13.30 -8.23 -6.80
N VAL A 23 13.52 -7.30 -5.87
CA VAL A 23 14.27 -6.06 -6.16
C VAL A 23 15.69 -6.40 -6.61
N LEU A 24 16.35 -7.34 -5.96
CA LEU A 24 17.70 -7.78 -6.34
C LEU A 24 17.73 -8.50 -7.70
N LEU A 25 16.73 -9.33 -8.01
CA LEU A 25 16.65 -10.02 -9.30
C LEU A 25 16.30 -9.06 -10.44
N TRP A 26 15.32 -8.18 -10.23
CA TRP A 26 14.87 -7.20 -11.23
C TRP A 26 15.91 -6.12 -11.53
N SER A 27 16.76 -5.78 -10.55
CA SER A 27 17.87 -4.83 -10.77
C SER A 27 19.09 -5.46 -11.45
N GLY A 28 19.06 -6.75 -11.83
CA GLY A 28 20.15 -7.39 -12.57
C GLY A 28 20.15 -7.04 -14.07
N PRO A 29 19.01 -7.17 -14.78
CA PRO A 29 18.92 -6.79 -16.18
C PRO A 29 19.01 -5.27 -16.39
N GLU A 30 19.73 -4.82 -17.41
CA GLU A 30 19.69 -3.44 -17.92
C GLU A 30 18.31 -3.19 -18.55
N ASP A 31 17.43 -2.51 -17.82
CA ASP A 31 16.06 -2.19 -18.23
C ASP A 31 15.69 -0.83 -17.63
N THR A 32 15.26 0.09 -18.49
CA THR A 32 14.88 1.48 -18.15
C THR A 32 13.37 1.65 -18.00
N ARG A 33 12.59 0.57 -18.09
CA ARG A 33 11.13 0.62 -17.92
C ARG A 33 10.76 0.96 -16.48
N ILE A 34 10.19 2.16 -16.32
CA ILE A 34 9.67 2.69 -15.05
C ILE A 34 8.64 1.74 -14.40
N GLY A 35 7.87 1.00 -15.20
CA GLY A 35 6.81 0.10 -14.72
C GLY A 35 7.30 -0.97 -13.74
N GLY A 36 8.51 -1.52 -13.95
CA GLY A 36 9.09 -2.52 -13.05
C GLY A 36 9.43 -1.94 -11.68
N ALA A 37 10.12 -0.79 -11.67
CA ALA A 37 10.42 -0.06 -10.44
C ALA A 37 9.15 0.38 -9.70
N ALA A 38 8.14 0.84 -10.44
CA ALA A 38 6.85 1.25 -9.89
C ALA A 38 6.12 0.09 -9.19
N ALA A 39 6.07 -1.08 -9.82
CA ALA A 39 5.44 -2.27 -9.23
C ALA A 39 6.13 -2.70 -7.93
N LEU A 40 7.47 -2.74 -7.92
CA LEU A 40 8.27 -3.05 -6.72
C LEU A 40 8.14 -1.97 -5.64
N GLY A 41 8.06 -0.70 -6.03
CA GLY A 41 7.81 0.42 -5.12
C GLY A 41 6.47 0.33 -4.43
N VAL A 42 5.39 0.03 -5.18
CA VAL A 42 4.05 -0.23 -4.64
C VAL A 42 4.07 -1.40 -3.66
N TRP A 43 4.65 -2.53 -4.05
CA TRP A 43 4.73 -3.71 -3.18
C TRP A 43 5.48 -3.40 -1.89
N THR A 44 6.62 -2.72 -1.98
CA THR A 44 7.42 -2.30 -0.82
C THR A 44 6.60 -1.41 0.12
N ALA A 45 5.94 -0.38 -0.41
CA ALA A 45 5.14 0.56 0.39
C ALA A 45 3.92 -0.09 1.05
N VAL A 46 3.21 -0.98 0.34
CA VAL A 46 2.10 -1.77 0.91
C VAL A 46 2.61 -2.67 2.03
N SER A 47 3.75 -3.34 1.83
CA SER A 47 4.35 -4.22 2.84
C SER A 47 4.73 -3.46 4.11
N ILE A 48 5.38 -2.29 3.96
CA ILE A 48 5.74 -1.41 5.07
C ILE A 48 4.48 -0.88 5.76
N GLY A 49 3.51 -0.37 5.00
CA GLY A 49 2.28 0.18 5.54
C GLY A 49 1.49 -0.85 6.34
N THR A 50 1.27 -2.04 5.77
CA THR A 50 0.57 -3.14 6.45
C THR A 50 1.33 -3.66 7.66
N TYR A 51 2.67 -3.68 7.62
CA TYR A 51 3.50 -4.01 8.78
C TYR A 51 3.34 -3.02 9.92
N TRP A 52 3.41 -1.72 9.66
CA TRP A 52 3.20 -0.70 10.67
C TRP A 52 1.76 -0.71 11.21
N ALA A 53 0.76 -0.86 10.33
CA ALA A 53 -0.63 -1.01 10.73
C ALA A 53 -0.84 -2.23 11.65
N SER A 54 -0.15 -3.35 11.38
CA SER A 54 -0.23 -4.57 12.19
C SER A 54 0.31 -4.43 13.61
N ARG A 55 1.23 -3.48 13.83
CA ARG A 55 1.83 -3.25 15.14
C ARG A 55 1.01 -2.36 16.04
N ARG A 56 0.16 -1.48 15.48
CA ARG A 56 -0.64 -0.51 16.24
C ARG A 56 -1.97 -1.09 16.78
N GLY A 57 -1.94 -2.34 17.25
CA GLY A 57 -3.13 -3.16 17.53
C GLY A 57 -4.32 -2.47 18.21
N GLY A 58 -5.53 -2.93 17.90
CA GLY A 58 -6.69 -2.88 18.81
C GLY A 58 -7.49 -1.58 18.92
N VAL A 59 -7.40 -0.63 17.99
CA VAL A 59 -8.24 0.58 18.05
C VAL A 59 -9.63 0.28 17.48
N ILE A 60 -10.67 0.34 18.31
CA ILE A 60 -12.06 0.18 17.83
C ILE A 60 -12.54 1.53 17.29
N VAL A 61 -12.70 1.63 15.98
CA VAL A 61 -13.12 2.85 15.29
C VAL A 61 -14.33 2.53 14.42
N ARG A 62 -15.41 3.29 14.59
CA ARG A 62 -16.73 3.04 13.96
C ARG A 62 -17.14 4.20 13.04
N GLY A 63 -17.96 3.87 12.05
CA GLY A 63 -18.57 4.83 11.13
C GLY A 63 -17.54 5.59 10.29
N TRP A 64 -17.81 6.88 10.05
CA TRP A 64 -16.99 7.76 9.22
C TRP A 64 -15.52 7.83 9.65
N ARG A 65 -15.22 7.67 10.94
CA ARG A 65 -13.83 7.66 11.46
C ARG A 65 -13.03 6.49 10.92
N ALA A 66 -13.66 5.34 10.71
CA ALA A 66 -13.00 4.18 10.13
C ALA A 66 -12.70 4.40 8.63
N ALA A 67 -13.64 5.01 7.89
CA ALA A 67 -13.42 5.40 6.50
C ALA A 67 -12.28 6.44 6.40
N ALA A 68 -12.26 7.45 7.27
CA ALA A 68 -11.18 8.44 7.32
C ALA A 68 -9.81 7.81 7.58
N LEU A 69 -9.72 6.84 8.49
CA LEU A 69 -8.46 6.12 8.74
C LEU A 69 -8.00 5.30 7.54
N TRP A 70 -8.92 4.65 6.84
CA TRP A 70 -8.61 3.94 5.59
C TRP A 70 -8.13 4.89 4.49
N ILE A 71 -8.75 6.08 4.35
CA ILE A 71 -8.30 7.14 3.44
C ILE A 71 -6.87 7.55 3.78
N VAL A 72 -6.59 7.89 5.04
CA VAL A 72 -5.26 8.32 5.48
C VAL A 72 -4.23 7.21 5.28
N PHE A 73 -4.58 5.97 5.61
CA PHE A 73 -3.71 4.82 5.39
C PHE A 73 -3.40 4.63 3.90
N GLY A 74 -4.43 4.65 3.05
CA GLY A 74 -4.28 4.54 1.60
C GLY A 74 -3.44 5.67 1.03
N ALA A 75 -3.66 6.91 1.47
CA ALA A 75 -2.87 8.07 1.05
C ALA A 75 -1.39 7.92 1.42
N ALA A 76 -1.11 7.49 2.65
CA ALA A 76 0.25 7.25 3.11
C ALA A 76 0.94 6.12 2.31
N VAL A 77 0.23 5.03 2.00
CA VAL A 77 0.75 3.95 1.16
C VAL A 77 0.99 4.43 -0.27
N GLY A 78 0.09 5.21 -0.85
CA GLY A 78 0.24 5.78 -2.19
C GLY A 78 1.45 6.72 -2.29
N ALA A 79 1.58 7.65 -1.35
CA ALA A 79 2.75 8.52 -1.26
C ALA A 79 4.04 7.71 -1.07
N GLY A 80 4.01 6.74 -0.15
CA GLY A 80 5.12 5.84 0.10
C GLY A 80 5.51 5.03 -1.14
N ALA A 81 4.56 4.62 -1.96
CA ALA A 81 4.82 3.85 -3.18
C ALA A 81 5.59 4.67 -4.23
N ALA A 82 5.25 5.95 -4.40
CA ALA A 82 6.01 6.85 -5.27
C ALA A 82 7.46 7.03 -4.76
N LEU A 83 7.64 7.22 -3.45
CA LEU A 83 8.97 7.36 -2.85
C LEU A 83 9.78 6.05 -2.90
N CYS A 84 9.17 4.91 -2.62
CA CYS A 84 9.82 3.60 -2.74
C CYS A 84 10.21 3.31 -4.19
N THR A 85 9.43 3.74 -5.18
CA THR A 85 9.79 3.64 -6.61
C THR A 85 11.09 4.40 -6.90
N VAL A 86 11.22 5.63 -6.39
CA VAL A 86 12.44 6.44 -6.51
C VAL A 86 13.63 5.73 -5.86
N LEU A 87 13.45 5.14 -4.68
CA LEU A 87 14.50 4.38 -4.00
C LEU A 87 14.92 3.13 -4.77
N VAL A 88 13.99 2.42 -5.41
CA VAL A 88 14.29 1.25 -6.25
C VAL A 88 15.07 1.65 -7.50
N MET A 89 14.69 2.76 -8.15
CA MET A 89 15.42 3.32 -9.30
C MET A 89 16.84 3.71 -8.90
N LEU A 90 16.99 4.49 -7.82
CA LEU A 90 18.29 4.93 -7.32
C LEU A 90 19.18 3.74 -6.92
N PHE A 91 18.60 2.72 -6.29
CA PHE A 91 19.33 1.49 -5.95
C PHE A 91 19.88 0.80 -7.20
N LYS A 92 19.11 0.77 -8.29
CA LYS A 92 19.58 0.21 -9.57
C LYS A 92 20.74 1.01 -10.13
N ASP A 93 20.62 2.34 -10.22
CA ASP A 93 21.68 3.20 -10.75
C ASP A 93 22.99 3.02 -9.98
N VAL A 94 22.91 2.98 -8.63
CA VAL A 94 24.07 2.77 -7.76
C VAL A 94 24.70 1.39 -7.98
N ARG A 95 23.89 0.35 -8.19
CA ARG A 95 24.36 -1.02 -8.43
C ARG A 95 25.09 -1.15 -9.77
N HIS A 96 24.60 -0.43 -10.77
CA HIS A 96 25.08 -0.51 -12.14
C HIS A 96 26.33 0.35 -12.38
N ALA A 97 26.50 1.48 -11.67
CA ALA A 97 27.73 2.29 -11.71
C ALA A 97 28.22 2.64 -13.13
N HIS A 98 27.29 2.89 -14.05
CA HIS A 98 27.58 3.32 -15.42
C HIS A 98 27.79 4.85 -15.46
N PRO A 99 28.55 5.37 -16.45
CA PRO A 99 28.67 6.83 -16.66
C PRO A 99 27.32 7.51 -16.95
N PHE A 100 26.38 6.76 -17.53
CA PHE A 100 25.02 7.20 -17.82
C PHE A 100 24.05 6.37 -16.97
N PRO A 101 23.38 6.97 -15.96
CA PRO A 101 22.44 6.25 -15.12
C PRO A 101 21.22 5.79 -15.91
N ASP A 102 20.70 4.61 -15.57
CA ASP A 102 19.47 4.05 -16.16
C ASP A 102 18.27 4.96 -15.88
N PHE A 103 18.26 5.60 -14.70
CA PHE A 103 17.26 6.59 -14.31
C PHE A 103 17.90 7.96 -14.02
N PRO A 104 17.97 8.85 -15.04
CA PRO A 104 18.53 10.19 -14.86
C PRO A 104 17.86 10.99 -13.74
N PRO A 105 18.56 11.96 -13.11
CA PRO A 105 17.99 12.77 -12.03
C PRO A 105 16.66 13.45 -12.38
N GLY A 106 16.46 13.84 -13.65
CA GLY A 106 15.19 14.39 -14.13
C GLY A 106 14.02 13.41 -14.03
N VAL A 107 14.25 12.11 -14.26
CA VAL A 107 13.24 11.05 -14.10
C VAL A 107 12.91 10.84 -12.62
N LEU A 108 13.92 10.82 -11.74
CA LEU A 108 13.72 10.72 -10.30
C LEU A 108 12.91 11.91 -9.76
N ALA A 109 13.26 13.13 -10.19
CA ALA A 109 12.53 14.35 -9.82
C ALA A 109 11.08 14.32 -10.33
N ALA A 110 10.85 13.88 -11.57
CA ALA A 110 9.50 13.72 -12.11
C ALA A 110 8.67 12.68 -11.31
N MET A 111 9.31 11.62 -10.81
CA MET A 111 8.64 10.63 -9.97
C MET A 111 8.33 11.19 -8.57
N ILE A 112 9.22 11.99 -7.98
CA ILE A 112 8.94 12.71 -6.73
C ILE A 112 7.75 13.66 -6.92
N ALA A 113 7.68 14.37 -8.04
CA ALA A 113 6.53 15.24 -8.36
C ALA A 113 5.21 14.45 -8.53
N ARG A 114 5.26 13.12 -8.69
CA ARG A 114 4.08 12.24 -8.73
C ARG A 114 3.59 11.80 -7.35
N VAL A 115 4.26 12.18 -6.26
CA VAL A 115 3.83 11.85 -4.89
C VAL A 115 2.39 12.32 -4.62
N PRO A 116 1.97 13.56 -4.95
CA PRO A 116 0.59 14.00 -4.72
C PRO A 116 -0.48 13.17 -5.48
N PRO A 117 -0.41 12.94 -6.80
CA PRO A 117 -1.40 12.13 -7.48
C PRO A 117 -1.39 10.66 -7.01
N TRP A 118 -0.24 10.11 -6.62
CA TRP A 118 -0.17 8.76 -6.04
C TRP A 118 -0.79 8.68 -4.65
N ALA A 119 -0.59 9.71 -3.81
CA ALA A 119 -1.26 9.82 -2.53
C ALA A 119 -2.78 9.91 -2.71
N ALA A 120 -3.26 10.70 -3.67
CA ALA A 120 -4.69 10.79 -3.98
C ALA A 120 -5.27 9.45 -4.47
N ALA A 121 -4.57 8.76 -5.38
CA ALA A 121 -4.98 7.43 -5.83
C ALA A 121 -5.02 6.43 -4.66
N GLY A 122 -3.99 6.43 -3.83
CA GLY A 122 -3.94 5.61 -2.62
C GLY A 122 -5.09 5.93 -1.66
N ALA A 123 -5.43 7.19 -1.47
CA ALA A 123 -6.54 7.64 -0.63
C ALA A 123 -7.89 7.07 -1.11
N LEU A 124 -8.13 7.11 -2.43
CA LEU A 124 -9.31 6.53 -3.06
C LEU A 124 -9.35 5.01 -2.90
N PHE A 125 -8.23 4.32 -3.12
CA PHE A 125 -8.13 2.88 -2.85
C PHE A 125 -8.40 2.54 -1.38
N GLY A 126 -7.88 3.35 -0.48
CA GLY A 126 -8.14 3.26 0.95
C GLY A 126 -9.64 3.38 1.24
N LEU A 127 -10.30 4.42 0.73
CA LEU A 127 -11.75 4.60 0.87
C LEU A 127 -12.52 3.36 0.38
N CYS A 128 -12.23 2.87 -0.82
CA CYS A 128 -12.87 1.67 -1.36
C CYS A 128 -12.68 0.46 -0.44
N ALA A 129 -11.45 0.22 0.03
CA ALA A 129 -11.17 -0.88 0.96
C ALA A 129 -11.93 -0.73 2.29
N GLY A 130 -12.04 0.51 2.79
CA GLY A 130 -12.76 0.80 4.02
C GLY A 130 -14.27 0.61 3.91
N LEU A 131 -14.87 1.05 2.82
CA LEU A 131 -16.29 0.84 2.53
C LEU A 131 -16.60 -0.65 2.33
N MET A 132 -15.78 -1.35 1.54
CA MET A 132 -15.94 -2.78 1.30
C MET A 132 -15.85 -3.58 2.61
N ARG A 133 -14.88 -3.27 3.46
CA ARG A 133 -14.79 -3.90 4.78
C ARG A 133 -15.98 -3.57 5.68
N GLY A 134 -16.57 -2.39 5.55
CA GLY A 134 -17.78 -1.99 6.27
C GLY A 134 -19.01 -2.76 5.83
N ALA A 135 -19.18 -2.92 4.51
CA ALA A 135 -20.26 -3.69 3.91
C ALA A 135 -20.20 -5.18 4.29
N LEU A 136 -18.99 -5.73 4.48
CA LEU A 136 -18.77 -7.12 4.87
C LEU A 136 -18.77 -7.36 6.40
N ASP A 137 -18.94 -6.31 7.24
CA ASP A 137 -18.99 -6.47 8.70
C ASP A 137 -20.40 -6.94 9.09
N PRO A 138 -20.59 -8.20 9.55
CA PRO A 138 -21.91 -8.76 9.85
C PRO A 138 -22.58 -8.12 11.08
N ARG A 139 -21.91 -7.16 11.72
CA ARG A 139 -22.41 -6.36 12.84
C ARG A 139 -22.84 -4.95 12.41
N SER A 140 -23.03 -4.71 11.11
CA SER A 140 -23.63 -3.47 10.63
C SER A 140 -25.08 -3.38 11.15
N PRO A 141 -25.57 -2.18 11.54
CA PRO A 141 -26.95 -2.00 12.02
C PRO A 141 -28.00 -2.52 11.02
N ASP A 142 -27.65 -2.48 9.72
CA ASP A 142 -28.52 -2.85 8.61
C ASP A 142 -28.60 -4.38 8.41
N ALA A 143 -27.68 -5.15 9.00
CA ALA A 143 -27.72 -6.62 8.97
C ALA A 143 -28.86 -7.22 9.83
N GLY A 144 -29.60 -6.37 10.55
CA GLY A 144 -30.64 -6.74 11.50
C GLY A 144 -32.04 -6.22 11.18
N VAL A 145 -32.35 -5.80 9.95
CA VAL A 145 -33.75 -5.77 9.53
C VAL A 145 -34.13 -7.20 9.16
N SER A 146 -34.49 -7.99 10.18
CA SER A 146 -35.39 -9.11 9.96
C SER A 146 -36.64 -8.51 9.31
N ASP A 147 -36.85 -8.77 8.02
CA ASP A 147 -38.09 -8.46 7.34
C ASP A 147 -39.21 -8.97 8.23
N GLY A 148 -40.07 -8.07 8.70
CA GLY A 148 -41.15 -8.31 9.65
C GLY A 148 -42.27 -9.17 9.06
N ARG A 149 -41.93 -10.14 8.21
CA ARG A 149 -42.81 -11.18 7.73
C ARG A 149 -42.82 -12.26 8.79
N GLY A 150 -43.79 -12.10 9.69
CA GLY A 150 -44.20 -13.14 10.61
C GLY A 150 -44.36 -14.45 9.87
N VAL A 151 -43.85 -15.51 10.48
CA VAL A 151 -44.34 -16.86 10.24
C VAL A 151 -44.79 -17.36 11.59
N ILE A 152 -46.10 -17.60 11.61
CA ILE A 152 -46.94 -18.18 12.65
C ILE A 152 -46.42 -19.58 12.98
#